data_AF-A0A1I7UV07-F1
#
_entry.id   AF-A0A1I7UV07-F1
#
_cell.length_a   1.000
_cell.length_b   1.000
_cell.length_c   1.000
_cell.angle_alpha   90.00
_cell.angle_beta   90.00
_cell.angle_gamma   90.00
#
_symmetry.space_group_name_H-M   'P 1'
#
loop_
_entity.id
_entity.type
_entity.pdbx_description
1 polymer ?
#
loop_
_entity_poly.entity_id
_entity_poly.type
_entity_poly.pdbx_seq_one_letter_code
_entity_poly.pdbx_strand_id
1 'polypeptide(L)'
;MFSILLLLLPLTTIAQWGTPPPIVTNQQCQEEYDKIIGCVRNGSLFSSVDDIPLHNKQLNQELIQEITHVLDCSGFLNCNSSRILQSFFFNQRWILDHYYDNLETCLTIDAQIAMEKECLLPVPSGSHWNCNFITNNLKCLSESLKKQPNCGPKDVRPYQRLLWAVRASCVMGYQWKIETKNYKLKEKKILQ
;
A
#
# COMPACT_ATOMS: atom_id res chain seq x y z
N MET A 1 -61.46 -16.29 31.23
CA MET A 1 -61.41 -15.45 30.02
C MET A 1 -59.97 -15.41 29.55
N PHE A 2 -59.67 -16.13 28.45
CA PHE A 2 -58.38 -16.12 27.79
C PHE A 2 -58.28 -14.84 26.94
N SER A 3 -57.42 -13.91 27.32
CA SER A 3 -57.06 -12.78 26.45
C SER A 3 -55.80 -13.13 25.66
N ILE A 4 -56.03 -13.53 24.42
CA ILE A 4 -55.06 -13.52 23.34
C ILE A 4 -54.95 -12.07 22.86
N LEU A 5 -53.77 -11.47 22.99
CA LEU A 5 -53.33 -10.40 22.09
C LEU A 5 -51.81 -10.45 21.96
N LEU A 6 -51.34 -11.49 21.27
CA LEU A 6 -50.09 -11.45 20.52
C LEU A 6 -50.25 -10.41 19.40
N LEU A 7 -49.27 -9.51 19.25
CA LEU A 7 -48.79 -8.85 18.02
C LEU A 7 -48.41 -7.39 18.26
N LEU A 8 -47.28 -7.17 18.93
CA LEU A 8 -46.45 -5.98 18.74
C LEU A 8 -44.98 -6.43 18.64
N LEU A 9 -44.69 -7.20 17.60
CA LEU A 9 -43.32 -7.31 17.07
C LEU A 9 -43.14 -6.16 16.09
N PRO A 10 -42.16 -5.26 16.27
CA PRO A 10 -41.82 -4.31 15.23
C PRO A 10 -41.23 -5.12 14.06
N LEU A 11 -42.04 -5.26 13.00
CA LEU A 11 -41.61 -5.65 11.67
C LEU A 11 -40.72 -4.54 11.09
N THR A 12 -39.49 -4.43 11.57
CA THR A 12 -38.43 -3.66 10.90
C THR A 12 -37.18 -4.52 10.76
N THR A 13 -37.35 -5.70 10.20
CA THR A 13 -36.27 -6.40 9.48
C THR A 13 -36.50 -6.20 8.00
N ILE A 14 -36.56 -4.95 7.55
CA ILE A 14 -36.10 -4.66 6.19
C ILE A 14 -34.59 -4.63 6.33
N ALA A 15 -33.99 -5.80 6.11
CA ALA A 15 -32.57 -5.92 5.81
C ALA A 15 -32.26 -4.84 4.78
N GLN A 16 -31.45 -3.86 5.17
CA GLN A 16 -30.87 -2.85 4.31
C GLN A 16 -29.82 -3.56 3.44
N TRP A 17 -30.30 -4.38 2.51
CA TRP A 17 -29.53 -4.87 1.40
C TRP A 17 -29.01 -3.64 0.66
N GLY A 18 -27.67 -3.59 0.59
CA GLY A 18 -26.85 -2.46 0.19
C GLY A 18 -27.55 -1.42 -0.65
N THR A 19 -27.60 -0.19 -0.14
CA THR A 19 -27.54 0.96 -1.04
C THR A 19 -26.46 0.65 -2.07
N PRO A 20 -26.79 0.58 -3.37
CA PRO A 20 -25.76 0.36 -4.37
C PRO A 20 -24.66 1.38 -4.10
N PRO A 21 -23.37 0.97 -4.15
CA PRO A 21 -22.29 1.91 -3.93
C PRO A 21 -22.56 3.13 -4.81
N PRO A 22 -22.44 4.35 -4.26
CA PRO A 22 -22.79 5.56 -5.00
C PRO A 22 -22.11 5.48 -6.37
N ILE A 23 -22.87 5.75 -7.44
CA ILE A 23 -22.31 5.73 -8.79
C ILE A 23 -21.25 6.82 -8.83
N VAL A 24 -19.97 6.41 -8.75
CA VAL A 24 -18.84 7.34 -8.75
C VAL A 24 -18.60 7.79 -10.18
N THR A 25 -18.62 9.10 -10.41
CA THR A 25 -18.36 9.67 -11.73
C THR A 25 -16.86 9.86 -11.97
N ASN A 26 -16.44 9.90 -13.24
CA ASN A 26 -15.05 10.25 -13.58
C ASN A 26 -14.63 11.60 -12.99
N GLN A 27 -15.55 12.58 -12.95
CA GLN A 27 -15.31 13.88 -12.33
C GLN A 27 -15.04 13.74 -10.84
N GLN A 28 -15.87 13.01 -10.11
CA GLN A 28 -15.67 12.76 -8.69
C GLN A 28 -14.32 12.06 -8.43
N CYS A 29 -13.97 11.07 -9.24
CA CYS A 29 -12.67 10.41 -9.13
C CYS A 29 -11.48 11.36 -9.39
N GLN A 30 -11.62 12.31 -10.33
CA GLN A 30 -10.61 13.34 -10.56
C GLN A 30 -10.50 14.30 -9.38
N GLU A 31 -11.62 14.75 -8.81
CA GLU A 31 -11.64 15.65 -7.64
C GLU A 31 -11.01 14.98 -6.41
N GLU A 32 -11.31 13.70 -6.19
CA GLU A 32 -10.69 12.93 -5.11
C GLU A 32 -9.19 12.71 -5.32
N TYR A 33 -8.75 12.42 -6.56
CA TYR A 33 -7.32 12.36 -6.89
C TYR A 33 -6.62 13.70 -6.67
N ASP A 34 -7.21 14.79 -7.17
CA ASP A 34 -6.71 16.15 -7.02
C ASP A 34 -6.60 16.55 -5.54
N LYS A 35 -7.54 16.11 -4.71
CA LYS A 35 -7.51 16.29 -3.26
C LYS A 35 -6.31 15.58 -2.63
N ILE A 36 -6.07 14.30 -2.96
CA ILE A 36 -4.91 13.56 -2.45
C ILE A 36 -3.61 14.30 -2.84
N ILE A 37 -3.45 14.62 -4.12
CA ILE A 37 -2.22 15.26 -4.61
C ILE A 37 -2.05 16.67 -4.02
N GLY A 38 -3.15 17.41 -3.83
CA GLY A 38 -3.13 18.72 -3.19
C GLY A 38 -2.70 18.72 -1.72
N CYS A 39 -2.70 17.55 -1.06
CA CYS A 39 -2.19 17.39 0.30
C CYS A 39 -0.67 17.16 0.36
N VAL A 40 0.01 16.93 -0.78
CA VAL A 40 1.46 16.77 -0.80
C VAL A 40 2.11 18.14 -0.58
N ARG A 41 2.85 18.29 0.52
CA ARG A 41 3.64 19.49 0.86
C ARG A 41 5.02 19.46 0.22
N ASN A 42 5.65 18.29 0.17
CA ASN A 42 6.99 18.13 -0.38
C ASN A 42 6.99 17.10 -1.51
N GLY A 43 6.82 17.59 -2.74
CA GLY A 43 6.83 16.76 -3.93
C GLY A 43 8.16 16.04 -4.19
N SER A 44 9.28 16.54 -3.65
CA SER A 44 10.60 15.93 -3.87
C SER A 44 10.82 14.61 -3.13
N LEU A 45 9.98 14.29 -2.13
CA LEU A 45 10.00 13.00 -1.43
C LEU A 45 9.33 11.87 -2.23
N PHE A 46 8.60 12.22 -3.30
CA PHE A 46 7.99 11.28 -4.24
C PHE A 46 8.57 11.54 -5.64
N SER A 47 9.60 10.81 -6.07
CA SER A 47 10.01 10.84 -7.48
C SER A 47 8.97 10.15 -8.38
N SER A 48 8.21 9.22 -7.81
CA SER A 48 6.94 8.68 -8.28
C SER A 48 6.08 8.18 -7.10
N VAL A 49 4.78 7.97 -7.33
CA VAL A 49 3.86 7.44 -6.30
C VAL A 49 4.36 6.10 -5.74
N ASP A 50 5.09 5.32 -6.54
CA ASP A 50 5.61 3.98 -6.22
C ASP A 50 7.02 3.93 -5.61
N ASP A 51 7.61 5.07 -5.27
CA ASP A 51 8.93 5.08 -4.64
C ASP A 51 8.92 4.50 -3.23
N ILE A 52 9.81 3.57 -2.97
CA ILE A 52 10.14 3.11 -1.62
C ILE A 52 11.59 3.50 -1.41
N PRO A 53 11.90 4.64 -0.77
CA PRO A 53 13.27 4.94 -0.44
C PRO A 53 13.68 3.96 0.67
N LEU A 54 14.77 3.23 0.46
CA LEU A 54 15.33 2.34 1.48
C LEU A 54 16.75 2.74 1.86
N HIS A 55 17.42 3.69 1.20
CA HIS A 55 18.85 3.95 1.45
C HIS A 55 19.17 5.03 2.50
N ASN A 56 18.24 5.94 2.79
CA ASN A 56 18.49 7.07 3.70
C ASN A 56 17.40 7.14 4.77
N LYS A 57 17.78 6.86 6.02
CA LYS A 57 16.85 6.86 7.16
C LYS A 57 16.16 8.19 7.37
N GLN A 58 16.87 9.30 7.22
CA GLN A 58 16.28 10.62 7.38
C GLN A 58 15.21 10.88 6.32
N LEU A 59 15.52 10.60 5.05
CA LEU A 59 14.54 10.72 3.95
C LEU A 59 13.33 9.80 4.17
N ASN A 60 13.56 8.60 4.73
CA ASN A 60 12.47 7.68 5.02
C ASN A 60 11.57 8.19 6.15
N GLN A 61 12.14 8.81 7.19
CA GLN A 61 11.36 9.45 8.25
C GLN A 61 10.57 10.65 7.73
N GLU A 62 11.17 11.48 6.87
CA GLU A 62 10.50 12.58 6.18
C GLU A 62 9.34 12.05 5.31
N LEU A 63 9.56 10.96 4.57
CA LEU A 63 8.52 10.32 3.77
C LEU A 63 7.37 9.75 4.63
N ILE A 64 7.66 9.12 5.78
CA ILE A 64 6.63 8.64 6.71
C ILE A 64 5.75 9.80 7.19
N GLN A 65 6.35 10.93 7.54
CA GLN A 65 5.61 12.12 7.99
C GLN A 65 4.75 12.70 6.86
N GLU A 66 5.30 12.78 5.66
CA GLU A 66 4.61 13.28 4.47
C GLU A 66 3.41 12.39 4.10
N ILE A 67 3.62 11.07 4.04
CA ILE A 67 2.53 10.10 3.81
C ILE A 67 1.45 10.24 4.87
N THR A 68 1.82 10.34 6.15
CA THR A 68 0.86 10.49 7.24
C THR A 68 0.02 11.75 7.04
N HIS A 69 0.64 12.86 6.66
CA HIS A 69 -0.09 14.07 6.35
C HIS A 69 -1.06 13.91 5.18
N VAL A 70 -0.61 13.32 4.06
CA VAL A 70 -1.45 13.11 2.87
C VAL A 70 -2.69 12.30 3.24
N LEU A 71 -2.53 11.25 4.05
CA LEU A 71 -3.63 10.41 4.52
C LEU A 71 -4.61 11.20 5.41
N ASP A 72 -4.11 11.98 6.36
CA ASP A 72 -4.95 12.79 7.26
C ASP A 72 -5.69 13.90 6.51
N CYS A 73 -5.02 14.57 5.56
CA CYS A 73 -5.58 15.68 4.79
C CYS A 73 -6.59 15.22 3.73
N SER A 74 -6.34 14.08 3.08
CA SER A 74 -7.23 13.56 2.02
C SER A 74 -8.56 13.03 2.55
N GLY A 75 -8.62 12.58 3.81
CA GLY A 75 -9.85 12.14 4.47
C GLY A 75 -10.51 10.93 3.78
N PHE A 76 -11.83 10.80 3.91
CA PHE A 76 -12.58 9.69 3.31
C PHE A 76 -12.83 9.91 1.81
N LEU A 77 -12.60 8.86 1.00
CA LEU A 77 -12.69 8.87 -0.47
C LEU A 77 -13.57 7.72 -0.96
N ASN A 78 -14.31 7.93 -2.05
CA ASN A 78 -15.28 6.96 -2.57
C ASN A 78 -14.80 6.26 -3.83
N CYS A 79 -13.99 6.91 -4.65
CA CYS A 79 -13.50 6.35 -5.90
C CYS A 79 -12.49 5.23 -5.65
N ASN A 80 -12.61 4.14 -6.40
CA ASN A 80 -11.71 2.99 -6.27
C ASN A 80 -10.24 3.38 -6.52
N SER A 81 -9.96 4.21 -7.52
CA SER A 81 -8.59 4.68 -7.79
C SER A 81 -8.01 5.42 -6.58
N SER A 82 -8.77 6.34 -5.99
CA SER A 82 -8.38 7.12 -4.82
C SER A 82 -8.18 6.26 -3.57
N ARG A 83 -9.07 5.29 -3.34
CA ARG A 83 -8.96 4.33 -2.22
C ARG A 83 -7.75 3.41 -2.37
N ILE A 84 -7.45 2.96 -3.59
CA ILE A 84 -6.24 2.17 -3.87
C ILE A 84 -4.99 3.02 -3.63
N LEU A 85 -4.98 4.28 -4.08
CA LEU A 85 -3.87 5.20 -3.85
C LEU A 85 -3.63 5.45 -2.36
N GLN A 86 -4.69 5.65 -1.56
CA GLN A 86 -4.56 5.73 -0.11
C GLN A 86 -4.03 4.43 0.49
N SER A 87 -4.53 3.27 0.05
CA SER A 87 -4.05 1.97 0.51
C SER A 87 -2.57 1.75 0.18
N PHE A 88 -2.13 2.26 -0.97
CA PHE A 88 -0.75 2.26 -1.39
C PHE A 88 0.13 3.08 -0.43
N PHE A 89 -0.28 4.31 -0.11
CA PHE A 89 0.40 5.16 0.87
C PHE A 89 0.45 4.53 2.27
N PHE A 90 -0.67 3.98 2.76
CA PHE A 90 -0.68 3.24 4.03
C PHE A 90 0.33 2.09 4.04
N ASN A 91 0.40 1.33 2.95
CA ASN A 91 1.31 0.20 2.84
C ASN A 91 2.78 0.62 2.72
N GLN A 92 3.08 1.71 2.01
CA GLN A 92 4.43 2.30 1.98
C GLN A 92 4.88 2.72 3.38
N ARG A 93 4.05 3.46 4.11
CA ARG A 93 4.35 3.82 5.50
C ARG A 93 4.58 2.57 6.35
N TRP A 94 3.70 1.59 6.25
CA TRP A 94 3.83 0.34 6.99
C TRP A 94 5.13 -0.39 6.67
N ILE A 95 5.56 -0.44 5.40
CA ILE A 95 6.83 -1.06 4.98
C ILE A 95 8.02 -0.39 5.69
N LEU A 96 8.04 0.95 5.70
CA LEU A 96 9.11 1.73 6.31
C LEU A 96 9.12 1.54 7.83
N ASP A 97 7.99 1.76 8.49
CA ASP A 97 7.84 1.58 9.94
C ASP A 97 8.24 0.15 10.35
N HIS A 98 7.72 -0.86 9.65
CA HIS A 98 8.00 -2.28 9.96
C HIS A 98 9.47 -2.64 9.76
N TYR A 99 10.13 -2.10 8.73
CA TYR A 99 11.57 -2.31 8.52
C TYR A 99 12.39 -1.71 9.66
N TYR A 100 12.15 -0.45 10.02
CA TYR A 100 12.90 0.22 11.07
C TYR A 100 12.68 -0.39 12.45
N ASP A 101 11.45 -0.81 12.76
CA ASP A 101 11.10 -1.36 14.06
C ASP A 101 11.59 -2.80 14.26
N ASN A 102 11.71 -3.59 13.19
CA ASN A 102 11.90 -5.05 13.31
C ASN A 102 13.15 -5.60 12.62
N LEU A 103 13.71 -4.90 11.63
CA LEU A 103 14.70 -5.49 10.72
C LEU A 103 15.98 -4.66 10.63
N GLU A 104 15.96 -3.34 10.82
CA GLU A 104 17.12 -2.45 10.69
C GLU A 104 18.35 -2.95 11.48
N THR A 105 18.14 -3.47 12.68
CA THR A 105 19.24 -3.95 13.55
C THR A 105 19.95 -5.19 13.02
N CYS A 106 19.27 -6.00 12.19
CA CYS A 106 19.79 -7.28 11.70
C CYS A 106 20.13 -7.24 10.20
N LEU A 107 19.32 -6.51 9.42
CA LEU A 107 19.31 -6.51 7.97
C LEU A 107 19.60 -5.09 7.48
N THR A 108 20.84 -4.83 7.08
CA THR A 108 21.19 -3.57 6.42
C THR A 108 20.60 -3.53 5.01
N ILE A 109 20.49 -2.33 4.46
CA ILE A 109 19.92 -2.15 3.12
C ILE A 109 20.87 -2.72 2.04
N ASP A 110 22.18 -2.59 2.23
CA ASP A 110 23.16 -3.21 1.32
C ASP A 110 23.06 -4.73 1.35
N ALA A 111 22.85 -5.32 2.53
CA ALA A 111 22.59 -6.75 2.65
C ALA A 111 21.29 -7.13 1.94
N GLN A 112 20.22 -6.33 2.05
CA GLN A 112 18.99 -6.53 1.29
C GLN A 112 19.25 -6.57 -0.22
N ILE A 113 19.91 -5.55 -0.77
CA ILE A 113 20.25 -5.50 -2.20
C ILE A 113 21.09 -6.72 -2.63
N ALA A 114 22.06 -7.13 -1.80
CA ALA A 114 22.90 -8.28 -2.09
C ALA A 114 22.08 -9.59 -2.15
N MET A 115 21.14 -9.79 -1.22
CA MET A 115 20.24 -10.94 -1.24
C MET A 115 19.32 -10.93 -2.45
N GLU A 116 18.80 -9.76 -2.85
CA GLU A 116 17.95 -9.64 -4.03
C GLU A 116 18.70 -10.01 -5.30
N LYS A 117 19.98 -9.62 -5.41
CA LYS A 117 20.88 -10.03 -6.49
C LYS A 117 21.19 -11.53 -6.45
N GLU A 118 21.49 -12.09 -5.28
CA GLU A 118 21.73 -13.53 -5.08
C GLU A 118 20.53 -14.36 -5.54
N CYS A 119 19.32 -13.93 -5.18
CA CYS A 119 18.07 -14.60 -5.53
C CYS A 119 17.55 -14.24 -6.92
N LEU A 120 18.36 -13.56 -7.76
CA LEU A 120 18.04 -13.22 -9.14
C LEU A 120 16.68 -12.51 -9.28
N LEU A 121 16.36 -11.61 -8.35
CA LEU A 121 15.15 -10.83 -8.47
C LEU A 121 15.24 -9.99 -9.75
N PRO A 122 14.24 -10.05 -10.63
CA PRO A 122 14.27 -9.29 -11.87
C PRO A 122 14.33 -7.80 -11.53
N VAL A 123 15.29 -7.09 -12.13
CA VAL A 123 15.20 -5.63 -12.20
C VAL A 123 13.93 -5.31 -12.96
N PRO A 124 12.97 -4.53 -12.39
CA PRO A 124 11.75 -4.19 -13.09
C PRO A 124 12.11 -3.53 -14.43
N SER A 125 11.89 -4.24 -15.53
CA SER A 125 12.10 -3.73 -16.88
C SER A 125 10.89 -4.12 -17.74
N GLY A 126 10.24 -3.12 -18.30
CA GLY A 126 9.12 -3.31 -19.24
C GLY A 126 7.72 -3.31 -18.62
N SER A 127 6.73 -3.34 -19.52
CA SER A 127 5.29 -3.12 -19.30
C SER A 127 4.54 -4.25 -18.58
N HIS A 128 5.23 -5.32 -18.16
CA HIS A 128 4.63 -6.47 -17.49
C HIS A 128 5.01 -6.47 -16.00
N TRP A 129 4.12 -5.96 -15.17
CA TRP A 129 4.25 -5.93 -13.70
C TRP A 129 4.08 -7.36 -13.15
N ASN A 130 5.14 -8.17 -13.16
CA ASN A 130 5.10 -9.51 -12.58
C ASN A 130 5.25 -9.44 -11.06
N CYS A 131 4.19 -9.11 -10.31
CA CYS A 131 4.25 -9.02 -8.85
C CYS A 131 4.50 -10.37 -8.13
N ASN A 132 4.54 -11.49 -8.85
CA ASN A 132 4.81 -12.81 -8.26
C ASN A 132 6.31 -13.09 -8.06
N PHE A 133 7.21 -12.18 -8.46
CA PHE A 133 8.65 -12.35 -8.25
C PHE A 133 9.02 -12.58 -6.78
N ILE A 134 8.32 -11.92 -5.85
CA ILE A 134 8.49 -12.13 -4.40
C ILE A 134 8.11 -13.55 -4.00
N THR A 135 6.94 -14.02 -4.43
CA THR A 135 6.44 -15.35 -4.07
C THR A 135 7.37 -16.44 -4.61
N ASN A 136 7.84 -16.28 -5.85
CA ASN A 136 8.72 -17.24 -6.51
C ASN A 136 10.08 -17.34 -5.82
N ASN A 137 10.56 -16.26 -5.21
CA ASN A 137 11.87 -16.17 -4.58
C ASN A 137 11.83 -16.17 -3.04
N LEU A 138 10.64 -16.31 -2.43
CA LEU A 138 10.45 -16.21 -0.98
C LEU A 138 11.34 -17.17 -0.20
N LYS A 139 11.52 -18.40 -0.71
CA LYS A 139 12.39 -19.40 -0.11
C LYS A 139 13.85 -18.94 -0.12
N CYS A 140 14.36 -18.55 -1.29
CA CYS A 140 15.73 -18.05 -1.43
C CYS A 140 15.98 -16.85 -0.51
N LEU A 141 15.10 -15.84 -0.56
CA LEU A 141 15.24 -14.63 0.26
C LEU A 141 15.23 -14.95 1.76
N SER A 142 14.34 -15.85 2.20
CA SER A 142 14.28 -16.26 3.61
C SER A 142 15.51 -17.06 4.05
N GLU A 143 16.10 -17.85 3.15
CA GLU A 143 17.34 -18.60 3.41
C GLU A 143 18.57 -17.68 3.43
N SER A 144 18.65 -16.72 2.50
CA SER A 144 19.72 -15.71 2.49
C SER A 144 19.67 -14.79 3.70
N LEU A 145 18.48 -14.45 4.22
CA LEU A 145 18.35 -13.69 5.47
C LEU A 145 19.05 -14.40 6.63
N LYS A 146 18.90 -15.72 6.74
CA LYS A 146 19.52 -16.52 7.83
C LYS A 146 21.05 -16.56 7.74
N LYS A 147 21.63 -16.23 6.58
CA LYS A 147 23.08 -16.14 6.40
C LYS A 147 23.63 -14.78 6.88
N GLN A 148 22.76 -13.79 7.13
CA GLN A 148 23.20 -12.49 7.60
C GLN A 148 23.74 -12.59 9.03
N PRO A 149 24.88 -11.95 9.33
CA PRO A 149 25.62 -12.17 10.59
C PRO A 149 24.81 -11.78 11.84
N ASN A 150 23.90 -10.81 11.70
CA ASN A 150 23.12 -10.27 12.82
C ASN A 150 21.66 -10.72 12.81
N CYS A 151 21.21 -11.46 11.78
CA CYS A 151 19.84 -11.98 11.73
C CYS A 151 19.78 -13.42 12.25
N GLY A 152 18.67 -13.75 12.90
CA GLY A 152 18.39 -15.09 13.40
C GLY A 152 17.01 -15.60 12.99
N PRO A 153 16.62 -16.79 13.49
CA PRO A 153 15.32 -17.40 13.18
C PRO A 153 14.12 -16.51 13.51
N LYS A 154 14.25 -15.63 14.52
CA LYS A 154 13.19 -14.69 14.94
C LYS A 154 12.87 -13.64 13.87
N ASP A 155 13.84 -13.29 13.02
CA ASP A 155 13.74 -12.19 12.04
C ASP A 155 13.11 -12.64 10.72
N VAL A 156 13.03 -13.96 10.50
CA VAL A 156 12.45 -14.56 9.28
C VAL A 156 10.98 -14.16 9.11
N ARG A 157 10.18 -14.21 10.18
CA ARG A 157 8.75 -13.89 10.08
C ARG A 157 8.51 -12.40 9.82
N PRO A 158 9.14 -11.46 10.55
CA PRO A 158 9.10 -10.04 10.19
C PRO A 158 9.55 -9.79 8.74
N TYR A 159 10.61 -10.43 8.27
CA TYR A 159 11.09 -10.28 6.90
C TYR A 159 10.08 -10.79 5.86
N GLN A 160 9.47 -11.96 6.09
CA GLN A 160 8.43 -12.45 5.20
C GLN A 160 7.23 -11.51 5.12
N ARG A 161 6.82 -10.89 6.24
CA ARG A 161 5.77 -9.87 6.24
C ARG A 161 6.15 -8.65 5.40
N LEU A 162 7.40 -8.18 5.53
CA LEU A 162 7.94 -7.10 4.70
C LEU A 162 7.84 -7.45 3.21
N LEU A 163 8.28 -8.66 2.82
CA LEU A 163 8.21 -9.12 1.44
C LEU A 163 6.77 -9.17 0.91
N TRP A 164 5.82 -9.66 1.72
CA TRP A 164 4.40 -9.66 1.34
C TRP A 164 3.83 -8.25 1.17
N ALA A 165 4.24 -7.29 1.99
CA ALA A 165 3.83 -5.89 1.84
C ALA A 165 4.43 -5.27 0.58
N VAL A 166 5.71 -5.54 0.27
CA VAL A 166 6.34 -5.09 -1.00
C VAL A 166 5.58 -5.66 -2.21
N ARG A 167 5.21 -6.95 -2.16
CA ARG A 167 4.36 -7.56 -3.19
C ARG A 167 3.00 -6.86 -3.28
N ALA A 168 2.37 -6.55 -2.14
CA ALA A 168 1.09 -5.86 -2.11
C ALA A 168 1.19 -4.47 -2.77
N SER A 169 2.27 -3.71 -2.53
CA SER A 169 2.54 -2.45 -3.24
C SER A 169 2.52 -2.66 -4.75
N CYS A 170 3.25 -3.64 -5.27
CA CYS A 170 3.26 -3.92 -6.71
C CYS A 170 1.84 -4.18 -7.27
N VAL A 171 1.05 -5.01 -6.58
CA VAL A 171 -0.33 -5.34 -6.99
C VAL A 171 -1.23 -4.10 -6.95
N MET A 172 -1.14 -3.30 -5.89
CA MET A 172 -1.91 -2.07 -5.75
C MET A 172 -1.53 -1.03 -6.81
N GLY A 173 -0.24 -0.84 -7.10
CA GLY A 173 0.22 0.06 -8.15
C GLY A 173 -0.27 -0.36 -9.54
N TYR A 174 -0.29 -1.66 -9.82
CA TYR A 174 -0.87 -2.19 -11.06
C TYR A 174 -2.38 -1.94 -11.15
N GLN A 175 -3.13 -2.25 -10.08
CA GLN A 175 -4.58 -2.01 -10.05
C GLN A 175 -4.89 -0.51 -10.16
N TRP A 176 -4.11 0.34 -9.50
CA TRP A 176 -4.27 1.79 -9.59
C TRP A 176 -4.12 2.30 -11.02
N LYS A 177 -3.10 1.82 -11.77
CA LYS A 177 -2.94 2.14 -13.19
C LYS A 177 -4.14 1.72 -14.06
N ILE A 178 -4.78 0.59 -13.73
CA ILE A 178 -6.02 0.17 -14.41
C ILE A 178 -7.16 1.15 -14.08
N GLU A 179 -7.39 1.44 -12.81
CA GLU A 179 -8.49 2.34 -12.40
C GLU A 179 -8.30 3.77 -12.93
N THR A 180 -7.07 4.27 -12.94
CA THR A 180 -6.73 5.56 -13.55
C THR A 180 -7.15 5.64 -15.02
N LYS A 181 -6.96 4.55 -15.79
CA LYS A 181 -7.43 4.46 -17.18
C LYS A 181 -8.96 4.35 -17.26
N ASN A 182 -9.59 3.54 -16.41
CA ASN A 182 -11.04 3.35 -16.38
C ASN A 182 -11.78 4.68 -16.13
N TYR A 183 -11.29 5.47 -15.17
CA TYR A 183 -11.88 6.77 -14.83
C TYR A 183 -11.31 7.95 -15.65
N LYS A 184 -10.38 7.69 -16.56
CA LYS A 184 -9.72 8.71 -17.41
C LYS A 184 -9.09 9.84 -16.59
N LEU A 185 -8.45 9.49 -15.47
CA LEU A 185 -7.83 10.49 -14.60
C LEU A 185 -6.68 11.16 -15.33
N LYS A 186 -6.60 12.48 -15.17
CA LYS A 186 -5.48 13.29 -15.62
C LYS A 186 -4.47 13.33 -14.49
N GLU A 187 -3.51 12.42 -14.55
CA GLU A 187 -2.39 12.39 -13.61
C GLU A 187 -1.65 13.72 -13.66
N LYS A 188 -1.53 14.37 -12.50
CA LYS A 188 -0.68 15.55 -12.35
C LYS A 188 0.68 15.05 -11.92
N LYS A 189 1.74 15.54 -12.57
CA LYS A 189 3.07 15.37 -12.00
C LYS A 189 3.05 16.05 -10.63
N ILE A 190 3.38 15.29 -9.59
CA ILE A 190 3.84 15.85 -8.33
C ILE A 190 5.14 16.55 -8.73
N LEU A 191 5.06 17.87 -8.95
CA LEU A 191 6.11 18.62 -9.65
C LEU A 191 7.46 18.49 -8.93
N GLN A 192 8.49 18.25 -9.74
CA GLN A 192 9.92 18.50 -9.43
C GLN A 192 10.19 19.99 -9.37
#